data_AF-A0A286E1X0-F1
#
_entry.id   AF-A0A286E1X0-F1
#
_cell.length_a   1.000
_cell.length_b   1.000
_cell.length_c   1.000
_cell.angle_alpha   90.00
_cell.angle_beta   90.00
_cell.angle_gamma   90.00
#
_symmetry.space_group_name_H-M   'P 1'
#
loop_
_entity.id
_entity.type
_entity.pdbx_description
1 polymer ?
#
loop_
_entity_poly.entity_id
_entity_poly.type
_entity_poly.pdbx_seq_one_letter_code
_entity_poly.pdbx_strand_id
1 'polypeptide(L)'
;MKETLIGITALILIPLAYLLMPFEWRRHKDIQLGNQLVAKIESYEKTHKKLPENNDEAVFKALDFRHDKQFGWQPNYRRTEQGFELSYENGYAKPFLTWNAKDRRWYLKD
;
A
#
# COMPACT_ATOMS: atom_id res chain seq x y z
N MET A 1 25.44 -24.62 -26.95
CA MET A 1 24.04 -24.58 -27.41
C MET A 1 23.05 -24.86 -26.28
N LYS A 2 23.12 -26.01 -25.58
CA LYS A 2 22.23 -26.33 -24.44
C LYS A 2 22.26 -25.29 -23.30
N GLU A 3 23.44 -24.86 -22.88
CA GLU A 3 23.61 -23.86 -21.80
C GLU A 3 23.06 -22.48 -22.21
N THR A 4 23.27 -22.10 -23.48
CA THR A 4 22.73 -20.87 -24.07
C THR A 4 21.20 -20.89 -24.13
N LEU A 5 20.62 -22.04 -24.49
CA LEU A 5 19.17 -22.23 -24.52
C LEU A 5 18.58 -22.15 -23.11
N ILE A 6 19.18 -22.82 -22.11
CA ILE A 6 18.77 -22.72 -20.71
C ILE A 6 18.81 -21.27 -20.22
N GLY A 7 19.89 -20.54 -20.52
CA GLY A 7 20.01 -19.13 -20.15
C GLY A 7 18.92 -18.25 -20.74
N ILE A 8 18.63 -18.41 -22.04
CA ILE A 8 17.55 -17.66 -22.72
C ILE A 8 16.18 -18.04 -22.15
N THR A 9 15.94 -19.34 -21.91
CA THR A 9 14.70 -19.81 -21.31
C THR A 9 14.48 -19.24 -19.91
N ALA A 10 15.52 -19.20 -19.06
CA ALA A 10 15.43 -18.61 -17.73
C ALA A 10 15.13 -17.10 -17.78
N LEU A 11 15.78 -16.36 -18.69
CA LEU A 11 15.55 -14.92 -18.88
C LEU A 11 14.10 -14.60 -19.28
N ILE A 12 13.41 -15.52 -19.96
CA ILE A 12 12.00 -15.35 -20.34
C ILE A 12 11.08 -15.81 -19.20
N LEU A 13 11.34 -16.99 -18.62
CA LEU A 13 10.42 -17.59 -17.65
C LEU A 13 10.39 -16.85 -16.31
N ILE A 14 11.51 -16.29 -15.85
CA ILE A 14 11.57 -15.54 -14.58
C ILE A 14 10.65 -14.31 -14.58
N PRO A 15 10.73 -13.37 -15.54
CA PRO A 15 9.83 -12.22 -15.57
C PRO A 15 8.38 -12.65 -15.82
N LEU A 16 8.14 -13.69 -16.62
CA LEU A 16 6.78 -14.21 -16.83
C LEU A 16 6.17 -14.75 -15.54
N ALA A 17 6.94 -15.52 -14.76
CA ALA A 17 6.53 -16.03 -13.46
C ALA A 17 6.26 -14.88 -12.47
N TYR A 18 7.06 -13.80 -12.52
CA TYR A 18 6.81 -12.62 -11.71
C TYR A 18 5.47 -11.93 -12.08
N LEU A 19 5.14 -11.82 -13.37
CA LEU A 19 3.88 -11.21 -13.82
C LEU A 19 2.64 -12.04 -13.45
N LEU A 20 2.77 -13.37 -13.41
CA LEU A 20 1.70 -14.28 -13.01
C LEU A 20 1.48 -14.34 -11.49
N MET A 21 2.38 -13.76 -10.71
CA MET A 21 2.29 -13.79 -9.26
C MET A 21 1.19 -12.84 -8.74
N PRO A 22 0.36 -13.27 -7.76
CA PRO A 22 -0.64 -12.42 -7.13
C PRO A 22 -0.02 -11.11 -6.62
N PHE A 23 -0.77 -10.01 -6.71
CA PHE A 23 -0.24 -8.70 -6.34
C PHE A 23 0.09 -8.62 -4.84
N GLU A 24 -0.61 -9.40 -4.01
CA GLU A 24 -0.40 -9.51 -2.57
C GLU A 24 1.03 -9.97 -2.25
N TRP A 25 1.59 -10.84 -3.10
CA TRP A 25 2.96 -11.32 -2.96
C TRP A 25 3.94 -10.27 -3.47
N ARG A 26 3.66 -9.68 -4.65
CA ARG A 26 4.50 -8.62 -5.23
C ARG A 26 4.59 -7.38 -4.33
N ARG A 27 3.51 -7.07 -3.60
CA ARG A 27 3.37 -5.89 -2.73
C ARG A 27 3.34 -6.26 -1.24
N HIS A 28 3.86 -7.42 -0.88
CA HIS A 28 3.77 -7.94 0.49
C HIS A 28 4.30 -6.97 1.56
N LYS A 29 5.44 -6.33 1.29
CA LYS A 29 6.05 -5.36 2.22
C LYS A 29 5.16 -4.13 2.42
N ASP A 30 4.56 -3.64 1.34
CA ASP A 30 3.66 -2.48 1.39
C ASP A 30 2.39 -2.84 2.18
N ILE A 31 1.82 -4.01 1.93
CA ILE A 31 0.67 -4.52 2.69
C ILE A 31 1.00 -4.66 4.18
N GLN A 32 2.18 -5.20 4.52
CA GLN A 32 2.60 -5.32 5.92
C GLN A 32 2.71 -3.97 6.62
N LEU A 33 3.39 -3.00 6.00
CA LEU A 33 3.53 -1.65 6.54
C LEU A 33 2.17 -0.95 6.65
N GLY A 34 1.34 -1.08 5.61
CA GLY A 34 -0.01 -0.56 5.58
C GLY A 34 -0.85 -1.13 6.73
N ASN A 35 -0.83 -2.45 6.94
CA ASN A 35 -1.56 -3.09 8.05
C ASN A 35 -1.14 -2.56 9.43
N GLN A 36 0.14 -2.22 9.62
CA GLN A 36 0.59 -1.59 10.87
C GLN A 36 -0.02 -0.20 11.05
N LEU A 37 -0.07 0.61 9.99
CA LEU A 37 -0.71 1.93 10.02
C LEU A 37 -2.21 1.82 10.26
N VAL A 38 -2.88 0.85 9.63
CA VAL A 38 -4.31 0.55 9.84
C VAL A 38 -4.59 0.28 11.32
N ALA A 39 -3.80 -0.58 11.95
CA ALA A 39 -3.96 -0.89 13.37
C ALA A 39 -3.80 0.37 14.25
N LYS A 40 -2.87 1.27 13.91
CA LYS A 40 -2.67 2.54 14.63
C LYS A 40 -3.84 3.50 14.43
N ILE A 41 -4.38 3.62 13.22
CA ILE A 41 -5.55 4.45 12.92
C ILE A 41 -6.79 3.91 13.66
N GLU A 42 -7.02 2.60 13.63
CA GLU A 42 -8.12 1.95 14.37
C GLU A 42 -7.97 2.15 15.89
N SER A 43 -6.73 2.11 16.42
CA SER A 43 -6.45 2.40 17.84
C SER A 43 -6.71 3.87 18.19
N TYR A 44 -6.30 4.79 17.31
CA TYR A 44 -6.57 6.22 17.43
C TYR A 44 -8.08 6.48 17.48
N GLU A 45 -8.84 5.88 16.57
CA GLU A 45 -10.30 6.00 16.51
C GLU A 45 -10.97 5.51 17.80
N LYS A 46 -10.54 4.35 18.32
CA LYS A 46 -11.07 3.81 19.59
C LYS A 46 -10.84 4.75 20.76
N THR A 47 -9.68 5.40 20.79
CA THR A 47 -9.25 6.30 21.88
C THR A 47 -9.92 7.67 21.80
N HIS A 48 -9.94 8.27 20.61
CA HIS A 48 -10.41 9.65 20.41
C HIS A 48 -11.88 9.73 19.95
N LYS A 49 -12.52 8.59 19.69
CA LYS A 49 -13.89 8.48 19.14
C LYS A 49 -14.08 9.20 17.80
N LYS A 50 -12.99 9.42 17.08
CA LYS A 50 -12.97 10.04 15.75
C LYS A 50 -11.77 9.53 14.95
N LEU A 51 -11.92 9.49 13.64
CA LEU A 51 -10.82 9.23 12.72
C LEU A 51 -9.88 10.44 12.62
N PRO A 52 -8.60 10.25 12.24
CA PRO A 52 -7.71 11.34 11.88
C PRO A 52 -8.30 12.21 10.78
N GLU A 53 -8.10 13.52 10.87
CA GLU A 53 -8.45 14.44 9.79
C GLU A 53 -7.41 14.38 8.66
N ASN A 54 -7.82 14.63 7.42
CA ASN A 54 -6.98 14.43 6.23
C ASN A 54 -5.68 15.24 6.20
N ASN A 55 -5.61 16.34 6.96
CA ASN A 55 -4.47 17.27 6.96
C ASN A 55 -3.87 17.47 8.37
N ASP A 56 -4.12 16.55 9.30
CA ASP A 56 -3.57 16.64 10.65
C ASP A 56 -2.16 16.04 10.71
N GLU A 57 -1.18 16.86 10.33
CA GLU A 57 0.23 16.46 10.28
C GLU A 57 0.76 15.95 11.62
N ALA A 58 0.28 16.52 12.73
CA ALA A 58 0.68 16.10 14.07
C ALA A 58 0.20 14.68 14.36
N VAL A 59 -1.05 14.36 14.00
CA VAL A 59 -1.59 13.00 14.12
C VAL A 59 -0.87 12.05 13.17
N PHE A 60 -0.62 12.42 11.92
CA PHE A 60 0.11 11.56 10.97
C PHE A 60 1.51 11.23 11.44
N LYS A 61 2.24 12.20 11.99
CA LYS A 61 3.55 11.96 12.59
C LYS A 61 3.45 11.02 13.80
N ALA A 62 2.44 11.18 14.66
CA ALA A 62 2.22 10.31 15.81
C ALA A 62 1.81 8.88 15.43
N LEU A 63 1.17 8.70 14.27
CA LEU A 63 0.81 7.39 13.72
C LEU A 63 1.94 6.75 12.89
N ASP A 64 3.12 7.38 12.85
CA ASP A 64 4.30 6.96 12.07
C ASP A 64 4.07 6.91 10.55
N PHE A 65 3.24 7.80 10.01
CA PHE A 65 3.25 8.03 8.56
C PHE A 65 4.62 8.60 8.15
N ARG A 66 5.08 8.21 6.95
CA ARG A 66 6.30 8.76 6.38
C ARG A 66 5.97 10.00 5.58
N HIS A 67 6.73 11.07 5.78
CA HIS A 67 6.59 12.28 4.97
C HIS A 67 7.69 12.32 3.90
N ASP A 68 7.28 12.20 2.64
CA ASP A 68 8.14 12.37 1.48
C ASP A 68 8.09 13.83 1.00
N LYS A 69 9.24 14.39 0.61
CA LYS A 69 9.32 15.80 0.18
C LYS A 69 8.58 16.10 -1.12
N GLN A 70 8.47 15.12 -2.01
CA GLN A 70 7.87 15.25 -3.33
C GLN A 70 6.41 14.76 -3.34
N PHE A 71 6.09 13.74 -2.53
CA PHE A 71 4.78 13.07 -2.56
C PHE A 71 3.96 13.22 -1.28
N GLY A 72 4.45 13.96 -0.27
CA GLY A 72 3.74 14.22 0.98
C GLY A 72 3.66 13.00 1.91
N TRP A 73 2.61 12.91 2.72
CA TRP A 73 2.40 11.80 3.66
C TRP A 73 2.08 10.48 2.93
N GLN A 74 2.78 9.42 3.28
CA GLN A 74 2.71 8.11 2.64
C GLN A 74 2.43 6.98 3.65
N PRO A 75 1.56 6.01 3.29
CA PRO A 75 0.64 6.01 2.14
C PRO A 75 -0.38 7.16 2.26
N ASN A 76 -0.97 7.57 1.14
CA ASN A 76 -1.97 8.63 1.11
C ASN A 76 -3.19 8.22 1.93
N TYR A 77 -3.49 8.95 3.00
CA TYR A 77 -4.68 8.75 3.82
C TYR A 77 -5.85 9.59 3.31
N ARG A 78 -7.03 8.99 3.29
CA ARG A 78 -8.29 9.71 3.04
C ARG A 78 -9.39 9.17 3.92
N ARG A 79 -9.97 10.04 4.74
CA ARG A 79 -11.24 9.78 5.42
C ARG A 79 -12.37 9.68 4.39
N THR A 80 -13.23 8.69 4.56
CA THR A 80 -14.43 8.47 3.75
C THR A 80 -15.66 8.43 4.66
N GLU A 81 -16.86 8.45 4.09
CA GLU A 81 -18.11 8.31 4.86
C GLU A 81 -18.19 6.96 5.59
N GLN A 82 -17.53 5.94 5.05
CA GLN A 82 -17.57 4.56 5.53
C GLN A 82 -16.32 4.18 6.36
N GLY A 83 -15.47 5.16 6.68
CA GLY A 83 -14.23 4.96 7.44
C GLY A 83 -13.06 5.73 6.82
N PHE A 84 -12.07 5.00 6.32
CA PHE A 84 -10.90 5.59 5.66
C PHE A 84 -10.32 4.68 4.58
N GLU A 85 -9.47 5.27 3.74
CA GLU A 85 -8.65 4.59 2.75
C GLU A 85 -7.16 4.93 2.94
N LEU A 86 -6.28 3.99 2.60
CA LEU A 86 -4.84 4.23 2.44
C LEU A 86 -4.42 3.82 1.03
N SER A 87 -3.73 4.69 0.28
CA SER A 87 -3.30 4.40 -1.09
C SER A 87 -1.81 4.62 -1.29
N TYR A 88 -1.13 3.66 -1.90
CA TYR A 88 0.28 3.79 -2.31
C TYR A 88 0.36 4.37 -3.73
N GLU A 89 0.37 5.70 -3.83
CA GLU A 89 0.37 6.42 -5.11
C GLU A 89 1.77 6.95 -5.49
N ASN A 90 2.70 7.04 -4.53
CA ASN A 90 4.03 7.60 -4.75
C ASN A 90 4.86 6.77 -5.76
N GLY A 91 5.16 7.38 -6.91
CA GLY A 91 6.11 6.85 -7.89
C GLY A 91 5.60 5.65 -8.71
N TYR A 92 4.31 5.32 -8.60
CA TYR A 92 3.69 4.23 -9.37
C TYR A 92 2.70 4.79 -10.40
N ALA A 93 2.57 4.09 -11.53
CA ALA A 93 1.40 4.23 -12.39
C ALA A 93 0.26 3.38 -11.83
N LYS A 94 -0.98 3.77 -12.13
CA LYS A 94 -2.17 2.96 -11.85
C LYS A 94 -2.01 1.53 -12.43
N PRO A 95 -2.57 0.50 -11.78
CA PRO A 95 -3.43 0.58 -10.59
C PRO A 95 -2.65 0.70 -9.28
N PHE A 96 -3.17 1.49 -8.34
CA PHE A 96 -2.58 1.71 -7.02
C PHE A 96 -3.00 0.64 -6.02
N LEU A 97 -2.08 0.26 -5.12
CA LEU A 97 -2.42 -0.57 -3.98
C LEU A 97 -3.19 0.29 -2.97
N THR A 98 -4.47 -0.04 -2.78
CA THR A 98 -5.38 0.71 -1.91
C THR A 98 -6.00 -0.20 -0.86
N TRP A 99 -6.08 0.35 0.34
CA TRP A 99 -6.81 -0.20 1.47
C TRP A 99 -8.13 0.56 1.65
N ASN A 100 -9.21 -0.15 1.98
CA ASN A 100 -10.50 0.44 2.33
C ASN A 100 -11.09 -0.21 3.60
N ALA A 101 -11.41 0.64 4.58
CA ALA A 101 -11.92 0.20 5.88
C ALA A 101 -13.27 -0.54 5.83
N LYS A 102 -14.12 -0.30 4.82
CA LYS A 102 -15.41 -0.97 4.66
C LYS A 102 -15.25 -2.44 4.27
N ASP A 103 -14.49 -2.72 3.22
CA ASP A 103 -14.38 -4.08 2.65
C ASP A 103 -13.38 -4.97 3.41
N ARG A 104 -12.63 -4.35 4.29
CA ARG A 104 -11.57 -4.96 5.08
C ARG A 104 -10.52 -5.84 4.33
N ARG A 105 -10.34 -5.65 3.02
CA ARG A 105 -9.17 -6.06 2.21
C ARG A 105 -8.39 -4.95 1.45
N TRP A 106 -7.12 -5.22 1.16
CA TRP A 106 -6.35 -4.51 0.13
C TRP A 106 -6.82 -4.89 -1.28
N TYR A 107 -6.76 -3.94 -2.22
CA TYR A 107 -7.09 -4.16 -3.62
C TYR A 107 -6.31 -3.21 -4.52
N LEU A 108 -6.33 -3.49 -5.82
CA LEU A 108 -5.76 -2.61 -6.85
C LEU A 108 -6.85 -1.68 -7.38
N LYS A 109 -6.60 -0.37 -7.31
CA LYS A 109 -7.54 0.69 -7.71
C LYS A 109 -7.00 1.44 -8.92
N ASP A 110 -7.80 1.48 -9.99
CA ASP A 110 -7.44 2.10 -11.27
C ASP A 110 -7.42 3.63 -11.28
#